data_AF-A0A7K0I5R8-F1
#
_entry.id   AF-A0A7K0I5R8-F1
#
_cell.length_a   1.000
_cell.length_b   1.000
_cell.length_c   1.000
_cell.angle_alpha   90.00
_cell.angle_beta   90.00
_cell.angle_gamma   90.00
#
_symmetry.space_group_name_H-M   'P 1'
#
loop_
_entity.id
_entity.type
_entity.pdbx_description
1 polymer ?
#
loop_
_entity_poly.entity_id
_entity_poly.type
_entity_poly.pdbx_seq_one_letter_code
_entity_poly.pdbx_strand_id
1 'polypeptide(L)'
;MKKSLFTTVLLFIITLCFSSCQKTETFKVLQFNIWQEGTVVENGFDAVADEIVRSDADFVTLSEVRNYHNTRFCDRIVEALQKRGQTYYSFYTEDSGLLSRYPISDSSTVYPLNDDRGSIYRLVTKKGDQEFAVYTAHLDYRNCAYYDARGYDGNNWNKIEPVTNLDSILVLNRASVRDDAIARFIKEAEKDKAAGRIVILGGDFNEPSHLDWTEATKDMRDHYGLVVPWDVSVMLEKAGYKDSYREKYPDPVTHPGFTCPADCPDIALKKLVWSPEADDRDRIDFIMYSPFNGLSLTDVTIIGPKGDILRGERIIEETVDPVIEPLGVWPTDHKAILATFQLIRHL
;
A
#
# COMPACT_ATOMS: atom_id res chain seq x y z
N MET A 1 18.09 -64.94 -17.62
CA MET A 1 18.48 -63.51 -17.65
C MET A 1 17.43 -62.56 -18.26
N LYS A 2 16.15 -62.95 -18.46
CA LYS A 2 15.12 -62.07 -19.05
C LYS A 2 14.03 -61.57 -18.07
N LYS A 3 13.90 -62.17 -16.87
CA LYS A 3 12.89 -61.77 -15.87
C LYS A 3 13.30 -60.59 -14.97
N SER A 4 14.60 -60.37 -14.79
CA SER A 4 15.11 -59.27 -13.94
C SER A 4 15.08 -57.91 -14.63
N LEU A 5 15.10 -57.85 -15.97
CA LEU A 5 15.11 -56.58 -16.70
C LEU A 5 13.70 -55.94 -16.75
N PHE A 6 12.65 -56.76 -16.71
CA PHE A 6 11.27 -56.26 -16.73
C PHE A 6 10.86 -55.60 -15.40
N THR A 7 11.35 -56.09 -14.26
CA THR A 7 11.04 -55.52 -12.95
C THR A 7 11.75 -54.17 -12.73
N THR A 8 12.96 -53.99 -13.26
CA THR A 8 13.72 -52.74 -13.14
C THR A 8 13.17 -51.63 -14.04
N VAL A 9 12.63 -51.97 -15.22
CA VAL A 9 11.98 -50.99 -16.11
C VAL A 9 10.62 -50.54 -15.57
N LEU A 10 9.88 -51.42 -14.89
CA LEU A 10 8.61 -51.06 -14.26
C LEU A 10 8.79 -50.14 -13.05
N LEU A 11 9.90 -50.30 -12.29
CA LEU A 11 10.23 -49.43 -11.15
C LEU A 11 10.66 -48.02 -11.60
N PHE A 12 11.27 -47.89 -12.78
CA PHE A 12 11.71 -46.62 -13.36
C PHE A 12 10.55 -45.79 -13.95
N ILE A 13 9.49 -46.45 -14.40
CA ILE A 13 8.29 -45.77 -14.92
C ILE A 13 7.38 -45.27 -13.76
N ILE A 14 7.41 -45.93 -12.60
CA ILE A 14 6.65 -45.49 -11.41
C ILE A 14 7.31 -44.27 -10.73
N THR A 15 8.64 -44.11 -10.81
CA THR A 15 9.34 -42.91 -10.28
C THR A 15 9.24 -41.68 -11.19
N LEU A 16 8.94 -41.86 -12.48
CA LEU A 16 8.76 -40.74 -13.43
C LEU A 16 7.33 -40.17 -13.47
N CYS A 17 6.37 -40.77 -12.74
CA CYS A 17 5.00 -40.25 -12.64
C CYS A 17 4.76 -39.32 -11.43
N PHE A 18 5.77 -39.06 -10.59
CA PHE A 18 5.71 -37.99 -9.58
C PHE A 18 6.28 -36.67 -10.12
N SER A 19 5.86 -36.28 -11.32
CA SER A 19 5.87 -34.85 -11.65
C SER A 19 4.83 -34.20 -10.75
N SER A 20 5.27 -33.71 -9.57
CA SER A 20 4.44 -32.85 -8.72
C SER A 20 3.83 -31.80 -9.62
N CYS A 21 2.52 -31.87 -9.79
CA CYS A 21 1.79 -30.93 -10.62
C CYS A 21 1.84 -29.60 -9.89
N GLN A 22 2.78 -28.73 -10.26
CA GLN A 22 2.88 -27.42 -9.65
C GLN A 22 1.71 -26.58 -10.14
N LYS A 23 0.82 -26.19 -9.22
CA LYS A 23 -0.25 -25.25 -9.53
C LYS A 23 0.24 -23.85 -9.19
N THR A 24 0.31 -23.01 -10.21
CA THR A 24 0.67 -21.60 -10.07
C THR A 24 -0.59 -20.76 -10.04
N GLU A 25 -0.75 -19.97 -8.98
CA GLU A 25 -1.87 -19.05 -8.80
C GLU A 25 -1.36 -17.61 -8.70
N THR A 26 -2.03 -16.67 -9.34
CA THR A 26 -1.75 -15.24 -9.21
C THR A 26 -2.81 -14.59 -8.32
N PHE A 27 -2.43 -13.53 -7.62
CA PHE A 27 -3.35 -12.59 -7.01
C PHE A 27 -2.76 -11.17 -7.00
N LYS A 28 -3.63 -10.16 -6.93
CA LYS A 28 -3.25 -8.74 -6.93
C LYS A 28 -3.74 -8.02 -5.67
N VAL A 29 -2.96 -7.05 -5.22
CA VAL A 29 -3.29 -6.18 -4.08
C VAL A 29 -3.20 -4.74 -4.53
N LEU A 30 -4.26 -3.96 -4.31
CA LEU A 30 -4.31 -2.53 -4.55
C LEU A 30 -4.31 -1.78 -3.21
N GLN A 31 -3.37 -0.86 -3.01
CA GLN A 31 -3.52 0.21 -2.02
C GLN A 31 -4.06 1.44 -2.74
N PHE A 32 -5.05 2.12 -2.15
CA PHE A 32 -5.58 3.37 -2.70
C PHE A 32 -6.10 4.31 -1.61
N ASN A 33 -5.41 5.43 -1.35
CA ASN A 33 -6.01 6.56 -0.62
C ASN A 33 -7.02 7.26 -1.54
N ILE A 34 -8.28 7.29 -1.13
CA ILE A 34 -9.40 7.75 -1.95
C ILE A 34 -9.88 9.16 -1.62
N TRP A 35 -9.09 9.94 -0.88
CA TRP A 35 -9.35 11.34 -0.53
C TRP A 35 -10.80 11.60 -0.09
N GLN A 36 -11.08 11.21 1.14
CA GLN A 36 -12.39 11.38 1.76
C GLN A 36 -13.52 10.71 0.94
N GLU A 37 -13.37 9.42 0.65
CA GLU A 37 -14.34 8.61 -0.12
C GLU A 37 -14.60 9.07 -1.57
N GLY A 38 -13.68 9.82 -2.17
CA GLY A 38 -13.81 10.40 -3.49
C GLY A 38 -14.82 11.55 -3.52
N THR A 39 -15.09 12.19 -2.39
CA THR A 39 -16.08 13.29 -2.30
C THR A 39 -15.51 14.65 -2.67
N VAL A 40 -14.18 14.78 -2.71
CA VAL A 40 -13.51 16.04 -3.05
C VAL A 40 -13.60 16.34 -4.54
N VAL A 41 -13.60 15.30 -5.39
CA VAL A 41 -13.64 15.38 -6.85
C VAL A 41 -15.04 15.09 -7.37
N GLU A 42 -15.50 15.83 -8.36
CA GLU A 42 -16.77 15.55 -9.02
C GLU A 42 -16.73 14.16 -9.67
N ASN A 43 -17.74 13.32 -9.42
CA ASN A 43 -17.78 11.90 -9.79
C ASN A 43 -16.63 11.04 -9.19
N GLY A 44 -15.93 11.53 -8.16
CA GLY A 44 -14.80 10.83 -7.57
C GLY A 44 -15.15 9.46 -6.98
N PHE A 45 -16.31 9.30 -6.35
CA PHE A 45 -16.76 7.98 -5.86
C PHE A 45 -16.89 6.94 -6.99
N ASP A 46 -17.47 7.32 -8.12
CA ASP A 46 -17.60 6.42 -9.27
C ASP A 46 -16.24 6.13 -9.91
N ALA A 47 -15.35 7.13 -9.96
CA ALA A 47 -13.97 6.95 -10.40
C ALA A 47 -13.18 5.99 -9.50
N VAL A 48 -13.36 6.05 -8.17
CA VAL A 48 -12.80 5.07 -7.24
C VAL A 48 -13.27 3.65 -7.60
N ALA A 49 -14.57 3.48 -7.83
CA ALA A 49 -15.12 2.18 -8.22
C ALA A 49 -14.56 1.69 -9.57
N ASP A 50 -14.45 2.58 -10.56
CA ASP A 50 -13.90 2.26 -11.89
C ASP A 50 -12.43 1.84 -11.82
N GLU A 51 -11.61 2.53 -11.02
CA GLU A 51 -10.21 2.19 -10.84
C GLU A 51 -10.02 0.87 -10.08
N ILE A 52 -10.87 0.56 -9.09
CA ILE A 52 -10.90 -0.77 -8.46
C ILE A 52 -11.20 -1.85 -9.51
N VAL A 53 -12.22 -1.67 -10.36
CA VAL A 53 -12.53 -2.62 -11.44
C VAL A 53 -11.35 -2.78 -12.40
N ARG A 54 -10.74 -1.66 -12.82
CA ARG A 54 -9.65 -1.62 -13.79
C ARG A 54 -8.36 -2.27 -13.28
N SER A 55 -8.07 -2.13 -11.99
CA SER A 55 -6.91 -2.77 -11.35
C SER A 55 -6.98 -4.30 -11.39
N ASP A 56 -8.20 -4.84 -11.46
CA ASP A 56 -8.50 -6.28 -11.33
C ASP A 56 -7.89 -6.87 -10.05
N ALA A 57 -7.84 -6.08 -8.96
CA ALA A 57 -7.27 -6.50 -7.70
C ALA A 57 -8.09 -7.64 -7.04
N ASP A 58 -7.43 -8.55 -6.34
CA ASP A 58 -8.10 -9.54 -5.50
C ASP A 58 -8.42 -8.96 -4.12
N PHE A 59 -7.51 -8.13 -3.62
CA PHE A 59 -7.62 -7.43 -2.35
C PHE A 59 -7.39 -5.94 -2.56
N VAL A 60 -8.23 -5.10 -1.94
CA VAL A 60 -8.08 -3.65 -1.98
C VAL A 60 -8.00 -3.12 -0.56
N THR A 61 -6.97 -2.34 -0.26
CA THR A 61 -6.79 -1.59 0.98
C THR A 61 -7.01 -0.11 0.69
N LEU A 62 -7.87 0.54 1.46
CA LEU A 62 -8.30 1.92 1.25
C LEU A 62 -7.92 2.78 2.45
N SER A 63 -7.58 4.04 2.17
CA SER A 63 -7.37 5.08 3.18
C SER A 63 -8.37 6.22 2.98
N GLU A 64 -8.66 6.97 4.04
CA GLU A 64 -9.70 8.02 4.11
C GLU A 64 -11.14 7.56 3.86
N VAL A 65 -11.52 6.44 4.48
CA VAL A 65 -12.92 5.98 4.53
C VAL A 65 -13.64 6.66 5.70
N ARG A 66 -14.53 7.63 5.44
CA ARG A 66 -15.06 8.52 6.49
C ARG A 66 -16.48 8.22 6.97
N ASN A 67 -17.19 7.33 6.29
CA ASN A 67 -18.60 7.03 6.48
C ASN A 67 -19.49 8.29 6.49
N TYR A 68 -19.22 9.23 5.58
CA TYR A 68 -19.89 10.51 5.56
C TYR A 68 -21.41 10.38 5.47
N HIS A 69 -22.10 11.37 6.05
CA HIS A 69 -23.56 11.42 6.14
C HIS A 69 -24.19 10.22 6.85
N ASN A 70 -23.48 9.63 7.82
CA ASN A 70 -23.88 8.41 8.53
C ASN A 70 -24.18 7.24 7.57
N THR A 71 -23.41 7.16 6.48
CA THR A 71 -23.51 6.06 5.52
C THR A 71 -22.53 4.95 5.88
N ARG A 72 -22.54 3.87 5.13
CA ARG A 72 -21.56 2.78 5.23
C ARG A 72 -20.84 2.69 3.91
N PHE A 73 -19.61 3.22 3.85
CA PHE A 73 -18.85 3.24 2.60
C PHE A 73 -18.68 1.85 2.01
N CYS A 74 -18.39 0.86 2.86
CA CYS A 74 -18.24 -0.54 2.47
C CYS A 74 -19.45 -1.09 1.70
N ASP A 75 -20.68 -0.79 2.14
CA ASP A 75 -21.90 -1.24 1.46
C ASP A 75 -22.07 -0.51 0.11
N ARG A 76 -21.83 0.81 0.09
CA ARG A 76 -21.95 1.63 -1.13
C ARG A 76 -20.97 1.19 -2.21
N ILE A 77 -19.69 1.00 -1.86
CA ILE A 77 -18.67 0.63 -2.84
C ILE A 77 -18.89 -0.80 -3.34
N VAL A 78 -19.30 -1.74 -2.48
CA VAL A 78 -19.66 -3.11 -2.92
C VAL A 78 -20.84 -3.09 -3.87
N GLU A 79 -21.89 -2.30 -3.61
CA GLU A 79 -23.02 -2.14 -4.54
C GLU A 79 -22.58 -1.51 -5.87
N ALA A 80 -21.70 -0.51 -5.83
CA ALA A 80 -21.17 0.15 -7.02
C ALA A 80 -20.32 -0.80 -7.88
N LEU A 81 -19.53 -1.67 -7.25
CA LEU A 81 -18.74 -2.71 -7.91
C LEU A 81 -19.64 -3.81 -8.48
N GLN A 82 -20.70 -4.19 -7.77
CA GLN A 82 -21.68 -5.16 -8.26
C GLN A 82 -22.41 -4.66 -9.52
N LYS A 83 -22.78 -3.38 -9.57
CA LYS A 83 -23.35 -2.74 -10.77
C LYS A 83 -22.38 -2.77 -11.96
N ARG A 84 -21.08 -2.82 -11.70
CA ARG A 84 -20.00 -2.98 -12.69
C ARG A 84 -19.62 -4.44 -12.95
N GLY A 85 -20.41 -5.40 -12.46
CA GLY A 85 -20.20 -6.83 -12.70
C GLY A 85 -19.08 -7.46 -11.86
N GLN A 86 -18.61 -6.78 -10.82
CA GLN A 86 -17.61 -7.31 -9.89
C GLN A 86 -18.22 -7.70 -8.55
N THR A 87 -17.77 -8.80 -7.97
CA THR A 87 -18.18 -9.24 -6.63
C THR A 87 -17.04 -9.02 -5.66
N TYR A 88 -17.28 -8.18 -4.64
CA TYR A 88 -16.38 -7.99 -3.52
C TYR A 88 -17.15 -8.11 -2.20
N TYR A 89 -16.40 -8.44 -1.16
CA TYR A 89 -16.84 -8.54 0.22
C TYR A 89 -16.08 -7.50 1.03
N SER A 90 -16.80 -6.83 1.93
CA SER A 90 -16.25 -5.83 2.83
C SER A 90 -17.02 -5.87 4.15
N PHE A 91 -16.55 -5.10 5.12
CA PHE A 91 -17.17 -4.93 6.42
C PHE A 91 -16.99 -3.48 6.88
N TYR A 92 -17.74 -3.08 7.90
CA TYR A 92 -17.67 -1.72 8.42
C TYR A 92 -16.32 -1.46 9.08
N THR A 93 -15.73 -0.33 8.70
CA THR A 93 -14.43 0.17 9.13
C THR A 93 -14.50 1.69 9.15
N GLU A 94 -13.60 2.34 9.88
CA GLU A 94 -13.52 3.80 9.97
C GLU A 94 -12.10 4.24 9.65
N ASP A 95 -11.97 5.33 8.91
CA ASP A 95 -10.73 5.95 8.45
C ASP A 95 -9.93 5.14 7.40
N SER A 96 -9.97 3.81 7.43
CA SER A 96 -9.43 2.92 6.40
C SER A 96 -10.48 1.89 5.97
N GLY A 97 -10.28 1.19 4.85
CA GLY A 97 -11.23 0.21 4.32
C GLY A 97 -10.59 -1.01 3.66
N LEU A 98 -11.33 -2.12 3.59
CA LEU A 98 -10.86 -3.37 3.01
C LEU A 98 -11.91 -4.01 2.10
N LEU A 99 -11.47 -4.48 0.94
CA LEU A 99 -12.27 -5.28 0.03
C LEU A 99 -11.53 -6.58 -0.30
N SER A 100 -12.27 -7.67 -0.41
CA SER A 100 -11.78 -8.96 -0.88
C SER A 100 -12.70 -9.50 -1.95
N ARG A 101 -12.16 -10.03 -3.05
CA ARG A 101 -12.93 -10.77 -4.07
C ARG A 101 -13.49 -12.10 -3.52
N TYR A 102 -12.95 -12.55 -2.39
CA TYR A 102 -13.30 -13.81 -1.73
C TYR A 102 -14.11 -13.55 -0.44
N PRO A 103 -15.06 -14.44 -0.07
CA PRO A 103 -15.84 -14.30 1.16
C PRO A 103 -14.95 -14.16 2.40
N ILE A 104 -15.25 -13.16 3.23
CA ILE A 104 -14.51 -12.90 4.48
C ILE A 104 -14.98 -13.89 5.54
N SER A 105 -14.04 -14.66 6.10
CA SER A 105 -14.31 -15.64 7.16
C SER A 105 -14.15 -15.07 8.56
N ASP A 106 -13.32 -14.04 8.71
CA ASP A 106 -13.10 -13.33 9.97
C ASP A 106 -12.63 -11.89 9.69
N SER A 107 -12.90 -10.97 10.60
CA SER A 107 -12.46 -9.57 10.50
C SER A 107 -12.30 -8.97 11.89
N SER A 108 -11.31 -8.09 12.06
CA SER A 108 -11.06 -7.45 13.35
C SER A 108 -10.50 -6.04 13.23
N THR A 109 -10.74 -5.24 14.27
CA THR A 109 -10.06 -3.97 14.50
C THR A 109 -8.74 -4.25 15.21
N VAL A 110 -7.63 -3.84 14.61
CA VAL A 110 -6.26 -4.04 15.14
C VAL A 110 -5.79 -2.78 15.85
N TYR A 111 -6.07 -1.63 15.26
CA TYR A 111 -5.87 -0.31 15.84
C TYR A 111 -7.13 0.53 15.55
N PRO A 112 -7.98 0.82 16.55
CA PRO A 112 -9.20 1.58 16.34
C PRO A 112 -8.89 3.05 16.08
N LEU A 113 -9.70 3.69 15.24
CA LEU A 113 -9.68 5.14 15.12
C LEU A 113 -10.00 5.78 16.47
N ASN A 114 -9.14 6.69 16.92
CA ASN A 114 -9.36 7.51 18.10
C ASN A 114 -8.78 8.89 17.85
N ASP A 115 -9.57 9.96 17.98
CA ASP A 115 -9.13 11.35 17.75
C ASP A 115 -8.41 11.54 16.38
N ASP A 116 -8.92 10.88 15.34
CA ASP A 116 -8.35 10.91 13.99
C ASP A 116 -6.87 10.48 13.91
N ARG A 117 -6.41 9.67 14.88
CA ARG A 117 -5.03 9.15 15.00
C ARG A 117 -4.77 7.90 14.15
N GLY A 118 -5.41 7.79 12.99
CA GLY A 118 -5.30 6.63 12.11
C GLY A 118 -6.02 5.36 12.61
N SER A 119 -6.07 4.35 11.75
CA SER A 119 -6.69 3.05 12.03
C SER A 119 -6.02 1.89 11.29
N ILE A 120 -6.17 0.68 11.82
CA ILE A 120 -5.77 -0.58 11.17
C ILE A 120 -6.88 -1.61 11.37
N TYR A 121 -7.31 -2.21 10.26
CA TYR A 121 -8.25 -3.33 10.25
C TYR A 121 -7.65 -4.52 9.53
N ARG A 122 -8.22 -5.69 9.81
CA ARG A 122 -7.80 -6.98 9.28
C ARG A 122 -9.00 -7.75 8.76
N LEU A 123 -8.82 -8.45 7.64
CA LEU A 123 -9.69 -9.54 7.22
C LEU A 123 -8.92 -10.85 7.11
N VAL A 124 -9.63 -11.96 7.27
CA VAL A 124 -9.20 -13.29 6.86
C VAL A 124 -10.12 -13.78 5.77
N THR A 125 -9.53 -14.40 4.76
CA THR A 125 -10.26 -15.05 3.68
C THR A 125 -9.42 -16.15 3.07
N LYS A 126 -9.97 -16.84 2.07
CA LYS A 126 -9.36 -18.00 1.43
C LYS A 126 -9.51 -17.93 -0.08
N LYS A 127 -8.39 -18.12 -0.80
CA LYS A 127 -8.37 -18.36 -2.25
C LYS A 127 -7.98 -19.82 -2.49
N GLY A 128 -8.96 -20.62 -2.94
CA GLY A 128 -8.82 -22.08 -3.00
C GLY A 128 -8.53 -22.64 -1.62
N ASP A 129 -7.33 -23.21 -1.43
CA ASP A 129 -6.90 -23.75 -0.13
C ASP A 129 -5.99 -22.85 0.70
N GLN A 130 -5.58 -21.69 0.19
CA GLN A 130 -4.67 -20.80 0.91
C GLN A 130 -5.46 -19.73 1.66
N GLU A 131 -5.17 -19.57 2.94
CA GLU A 131 -5.68 -18.47 3.75
C GLU A 131 -4.82 -17.22 3.62
N PHE A 132 -5.46 -16.07 3.65
CA PHE A 132 -4.86 -14.74 3.61
C PHE A 132 -5.32 -13.96 4.82
N ALA A 133 -4.39 -13.23 5.45
CA ALA A 133 -4.70 -12.16 6.38
C ALA A 133 -4.28 -10.85 5.73
N VAL A 134 -5.26 -10.02 5.37
CA VAL A 134 -5.02 -8.74 4.70
C VAL A 134 -5.37 -7.62 5.64
N TYR A 135 -4.43 -6.70 5.80
CA TYR A 135 -4.54 -5.54 6.67
C TYR A 135 -4.58 -4.27 5.83
N THR A 136 -5.43 -3.34 6.25
CA THR A 136 -5.42 -1.96 5.74
C THR A 136 -4.96 -1.02 6.84
N ALA A 137 -4.21 0.01 6.49
CA ALA A 137 -3.86 1.09 7.39
C ALA A 137 -4.13 2.45 6.75
N HIS A 138 -4.59 3.37 7.57
CA HIS A 138 -4.41 4.80 7.35
C HIS A 138 -3.82 5.32 8.63
N LEU A 139 -2.54 5.71 8.61
CA LEU A 139 -1.84 6.13 9.81
C LEU A 139 -1.97 7.64 10.00
N ASP A 140 -1.78 8.13 11.24
CA ASP A 140 -2.00 9.55 11.60
C ASP A 140 -1.27 10.50 10.64
N TYR A 141 -2.00 11.48 10.09
CA TYR A 141 -1.48 12.49 9.16
C TYR A 141 -0.79 13.66 9.87
N ARG A 142 -0.87 13.73 11.20
CA ARG A 142 -0.21 14.76 12.00
C ARG A 142 1.22 14.39 12.31
N ASN A 143 2.03 15.40 12.63
CA ASN A 143 3.47 15.26 12.84
C ASN A 143 4.14 14.49 11.69
N CYS A 144 3.76 14.82 10.46
CA CYS A 144 4.42 14.36 9.23
C CYS A 144 5.79 15.04 9.12
N ALA A 145 6.77 14.53 9.86
CA ALA A 145 8.05 15.20 10.08
C ALA A 145 8.89 15.40 8.81
N TYR A 146 8.52 14.76 7.70
CA TYR A 146 9.13 15.02 6.39
C TYR A 146 8.77 16.41 5.85
N TYR A 147 7.64 17.00 6.24
CA TYR A 147 7.36 18.42 6.00
C TYR A 147 8.26 19.31 6.87
N ASP A 148 8.48 18.96 8.14
CA ASP A 148 9.33 19.75 9.05
C ASP A 148 10.76 19.82 8.52
N ALA A 149 11.28 18.71 7.99
CA ALA A 149 12.56 18.65 7.28
C ALA A 149 12.61 19.63 6.09
N ARG A 150 11.47 19.91 5.45
CA ARG A 150 11.31 20.78 4.28
C ARG A 150 10.92 22.22 4.59
N GLY A 151 10.87 22.59 5.88
CA GLY A 151 10.53 23.95 6.32
C GLY A 151 9.03 24.23 6.35
N TYR A 152 8.21 23.21 6.61
CA TYR A 152 6.77 23.33 6.79
C TYR A 152 6.33 22.51 8.00
N ASP A 153 5.50 23.07 8.88
CA ASP A 153 5.04 22.38 10.09
C ASP A 153 4.24 21.12 9.73
N GLY A 154 4.65 19.95 10.21
CA GLY A 154 4.03 18.67 9.88
C GLY A 154 2.62 18.43 10.44
N ASN A 155 1.99 19.43 11.07
CA ASN A 155 0.61 19.38 11.56
C ASN A 155 -0.33 20.35 10.82
N ASN A 156 0.19 21.49 10.34
CA ASN A 156 -0.63 22.57 9.78
C ASN A 156 -0.06 23.20 8.50
N TRP A 157 1.09 22.75 8.03
CA TRP A 157 1.74 23.19 6.80
C TRP A 157 2.06 24.68 6.74
N ASN A 158 2.15 25.37 7.89
CA ASN A 158 2.69 26.72 7.93
C ASN A 158 4.20 26.69 7.69
N LYS A 159 4.72 27.72 7.00
CA LYS A 159 6.16 27.86 6.78
C LYS A 159 6.90 27.98 8.13
N ILE A 160 7.97 27.21 8.28
CA ILE A 160 8.91 27.25 9.40
C ILE A 160 10.35 27.19 8.87
N GLU A 161 11.33 27.31 9.75
CA GLU A 161 12.71 26.98 9.41
C GLU A 161 12.86 25.45 9.24
N PRO A 162 13.54 24.96 8.19
CA PRO A 162 13.78 23.53 8.01
C PRO A 162 14.44 22.87 9.23
N VAL A 163 13.88 21.75 9.68
CA VAL A 163 14.44 20.96 10.78
C VAL A 163 15.45 19.96 10.21
N THR A 164 16.73 20.31 10.24
CA THR A 164 17.81 19.46 9.67
C THR A 164 18.55 18.63 10.72
N ASN A 165 18.07 18.59 11.96
CA ASN A 165 18.62 17.73 13.00
C ASN A 165 17.84 16.42 13.07
N LEU A 166 18.53 15.29 12.84
CA LEU A 166 17.91 13.97 12.78
C LEU A 166 17.15 13.59 14.06
N ASP A 167 17.72 13.83 15.25
CA ASP A 167 17.07 13.48 16.51
C ASP A 167 15.75 14.25 16.69
N SER A 168 15.72 15.51 16.27
CA SER A 168 14.51 16.34 16.31
C SER A 168 13.45 15.81 15.36
N ILE A 169 13.83 15.42 14.14
CA ILE A 169 12.92 14.79 13.16
C ILE A 169 12.30 13.50 13.73
N LEU A 170 13.10 12.63 14.36
CA LEU A 170 12.59 11.40 14.94
C LEU A 170 11.67 11.63 16.16
N VAL A 171 11.94 12.67 16.96
CA VAL A 171 11.04 13.06 18.07
C VAL A 171 9.70 13.57 17.52
N LEU A 172 9.73 14.43 16.50
CA LEU A 172 8.51 14.91 15.84
C LEU A 172 7.74 13.74 15.24
N ASN A 173 8.41 12.88 14.49
CA ASN A 173 7.81 11.73 13.84
C ASN A 173 7.04 10.83 14.82
N ARG A 174 7.63 10.49 15.97
CA ARG A 174 7.00 9.62 16.98
C ARG A 174 5.82 10.27 17.72
N ALA A 175 5.68 11.59 17.68
CA ALA A 175 4.51 12.26 18.24
C ALA A 175 3.21 11.89 17.50
N SER A 176 3.31 11.38 16.28
CA SER A 176 2.21 10.86 15.47
C SER A 176 1.61 9.54 15.97
N VAL A 177 2.32 8.80 16.84
CA VAL A 177 1.97 7.44 17.31
C VAL A 177 1.76 6.40 16.21
N ARG A 178 2.31 6.64 15.00
CA ARG A 178 2.29 5.67 13.88
C ARG A 178 3.04 4.38 14.24
N ASP A 179 4.12 4.50 15.00
CA ASP A 179 4.91 3.39 15.54
C ASP A 179 4.09 2.50 16.48
N ASP A 180 3.24 3.08 17.34
CA ASP A 180 2.32 2.34 18.19
C ASP A 180 1.31 1.51 17.37
N ALA A 181 0.75 2.09 16.31
CA ALA A 181 -0.18 1.39 15.41
C ALA A 181 0.51 0.21 14.72
N ILE A 182 1.73 0.42 14.21
CA ILE A 182 2.51 -0.64 13.55
C ILE A 182 2.97 -1.72 14.53
N ALA A 183 3.30 -1.37 15.77
CA ALA A 183 3.57 -2.37 16.81
C ALA A 183 2.35 -3.28 17.07
N ARG A 184 1.13 -2.74 17.02
CA ARG A 184 -0.12 -3.51 17.14
C ARG A 184 -0.32 -4.43 15.94
N PHE A 185 -0.09 -3.92 14.74
CA PHE A 185 -0.12 -4.71 13.51
C PHE A 185 0.85 -5.90 13.60
N ILE A 186 2.14 -5.66 13.86
CA ILE A 186 3.17 -6.70 13.91
C ILE A 186 2.76 -7.79 14.91
N LYS A 187 2.30 -7.40 16.11
CA LYS A 187 1.85 -8.34 17.14
C LYS A 187 0.66 -9.20 16.68
N GLU A 188 -0.32 -8.63 16.01
CA GLU A 188 -1.47 -9.38 15.52
C GLU A 188 -1.08 -10.31 14.37
N ALA A 189 -0.27 -9.82 13.45
CA ALA A 189 0.16 -10.54 12.26
C ALA A 189 1.05 -11.75 12.55
N GLU A 190 1.80 -11.76 13.66
CA GLU A 190 2.51 -12.98 14.08
C GLU A 190 1.56 -14.15 14.35
N LYS A 191 0.32 -13.89 14.79
CA LYS A 191 -0.69 -14.95 14.96
C LYS A 191 -1.13 -15.52 13.61
N ASP A 192 -1.26 -14.66 12.60
CA ASP A 192 -1.65 -15.08 11.25
C ASP A 192 -0.53 -15.83 10.53
N LYS A 193 0.72 -15.38 10.70
CA LYS A 193 1.90 -16.12 10.23
C LYS A 193 1.97 -17.50 10.88
N ALA A 194 1.76 -17.59 12.19
CA ALA A 194 1.71 -18.86 12.92
C ALA A 194 0.55 -19.76 12.48
N ALA A 195 -0.56 -19.18 12.00
CA ALA A 195 -1.68 -19.91 11.41
C ALA A 195 -1.45 -20.31 9.94
N GLY A 196 -0.28 -20.02 9.35
CA GLY A 196 0.05 -20.38 7.97
C GLY A 196 -0.63 -19.51 6.92
N ARG A 197 -1.03 -18.28 7.30
CA ARG A 197 -1.67 -17.32 6.39
C ARG A 197 -0.63 -16.50 5.66
N ILE A 198 -0.91 -16.15 4.41
CA ILE A 198 -0.18 -15.09 3.72
C ILE A 198 -0.59 -13.76 4.34
N VAL A 199 0.37 -13.00 4.85
CA VAL A 199 0.13 -11.71 5.51
C VAL A 199 0.55 -10.56 4.61
N ILE A 200 -0.38 -9.62 4.40
CA ILE A 200 -0.20 -8.43 3.58
C ILE A 200 -0.76 -7.22 4.34
N LEU A 201 -0.03 -6.12 4.34
CA LEU A 201 -0.45 -4.83 4.86
C LEU A 201 -0.36 -3.81 3.73
N GLY A 202 -1.49 -3.23 3.36
CA GLY A 202 -1.54 -2.07 2.47
C GLY A 202 -2.01 -0.84 3.23
N GLY A 203 -1.56 0.36 2.84
CA GLY A 203 -2.07 1.57 3.46
C GLY A 203 -1.29 2.83 3.10
N ASP A 204 -1.91 3.96 3.40
CA ASP A 204 -1.24 5.26 3.53
C ASP A 204 -0.64 5.36 4.93
N PHE A 205 0.68 5.43 5.00
CA PHE A 205 1.42 5.47 6.25
C PHE A 205 1.70 6.88 6.73
N ASN A 206 1.43 7.93 5.95
CA ASN A 206 1.78 9.32 6.29
C ASN A 206 3.24 9.48 6.77
N GLU A 207 4.12 8.59 6.31
CA GLU A 207 5.54 8.53 6.65
C GLU A 207 6.30 7.96 5.45
N PRO A 208 7.40 8.59 5.00
CA PRO A 208 8.23 8.02 3.94
C PRO A 208 8.98 6.76 4.40
N SER A 209 9.63 6.06 3.47
CA SER A 209 10.46 4.91 3.81
C SER A 209 11.90 5.31 4.13
N HIS A 210 12.53 4.64 5.09
CA HIS A 210 13.98 4.71 5.29
C HIS A 210 14.77 4.25 4.04
N LEU A 211 14.13 3.50 3.14
CA LEU A 211 14.68 3.09 1.85
C LEU A 211 14.61 4.20 0.79
N ASP A 212 13.84 5.27 1.03
CA ASP A 212 13.71 6.43 0.15
C ASP A 212 14.57 7.62 0.62
N TRP A 213 14.78 7.74 1.93
CA TRP A 213 15.62 8.77 2.57
C TRP A 213 17.00 8.19 2.94
N THR A 214 17.84 8.00 1.92
CA THR A 214 19.13 7.31 2.00
C THR A 214 20.29 8.24 1.69
N GLU A 215 21.53 7.79 1.88
CA GLU A 215 22.72 8.53 1.45
C GLU A 215 22.69 8.92 -0.03
N ALA A 216 22.04 8.11 -0.89
CA ALA A 216 21.95 8.39 -2.33
C ALA A 216 20.97 9.53 -2.66
N THR A 217 19.99 9.79 -1.79
CA THR A 217 18.93 10.78 -2.02
C THR A 217 19.01 11.97 -1.05
N LYS A 218 19.95 11.98 -0.10
CA LYS A 218 20.05 13.01 0.95
C LYS A 218 20.18 14.44 0.44
N ASP A 219 20.73 14.64 -0.75
CA ASP A 219 20.90 15.97 -1.38
C ASP A 219 19.86 16.24 -2.49
N MET A 220 18.81 15.42 -2.58
CA MET A 220 17.70 15.54 -3.53
C MET A 220 16.39 15.90 -2.80
N ARG A 221 15.39 16.41 -3.53
CA ARG A 221 13.98 16.52 -3.06
C ARG A 221 13.83 17.21 -1.70
N ASP A 222 14.66 18.22 -1.47
CA ASP A 222 14.72 18.98 -0.23
C ASP A 222 14.93 18.12 1.03
N HIS A 223 15.72 17.04 0.93
CA HIS A 223 16.11 16.23 2.10
C HIS A 223 17.19 16.92 2.96
N TYR A 224 17.85 17.97 2.47
CA TYR A 224 18.83 18.78 3.21
C TYR A 224 19.93 17.99 3.93
N GLY A 225 20.44 16.93 3.29
CA GLY A 225 21.49 16.07 3.82
C GLY A 225 20.99 15.01 4.81
N LEU A 226 19.69 14.90 5.05
CA LEU A 226 19.12 13.92 5.97
C LEU A 226 19.07 12.51 5.37
N VAL A 227 19.45 11.55 6.20
CA VAL A 227 19.21 10.12 6.03
C VAL A 227 18.38 9.69 7.23
N VAL A 228 17.11 9.34 7.00
CA VAL A 228 16.14 9.22 8.09
C VAL A 228 15.69 7.76 8.22
N PRO A 229 15.94 7.11 9.37
CA PRO A 229 15.45 5.78 9.66
C PRO A 229 13.98 5.85 10.12
N TRP A 230 13.09 6.24 9.21
CA TRP A 230 11.65 6.38 9.44
C TRP A 230 11.08 5.17 10.18
N ASP A 231 10.41 5.41 11.32
CA ASP A 231 10.13 4.39 12.34
C ASP A 231 9.25 3.24 11.79
N VAL A 232 8.18 3.53 11.05
CA VAL A 232 7.25 2.52 10.51
C VAL A 232 7.99 1.56 9.58
N SER A 233 8.68 2.10 8.59
CA SER A 233 9.36 1.29 7.58
C SER A 233 10.51 0.46 8.20
N VAL A 234 11.26 1.00 9.17
CA VAL A 234 12.30 0.28 9.91
C VAL A 234 11.72 -0.82 10.80
N MET A 235 10.60 -0.57 11.47
CA MET A 235 9.93 -1.58 12.30
C MET A 235 9.44 -2.76 11.46
N LEU A 236 8.86 -2.49 10.29
CA LEU A 236 8.38 -3.52 9.38
C LEU A 236 9.52 -4.35 8.79
N GLU A 237 10.62 -3.71 8.36
CA GLU A 237 11.83 -4.42 7.90
C GLU A 237 12.38 -5.35 9.00
N LYS A 238 12.52 -4.84 10.23
CA LYS A 238 12.99 -5.63 11.38
C LYS A 238 12.08 -6.80 11.73
N ALA A 239 10.77 -6.66 11.50
CA ALA A 239 9.79 -7.73 11.65
C ALA A 239 9.77 -8.73 10.47
N GLY A 240 10.64 -8.51 9.47
CA GLY A 240 10.82 -9.38 8.31
C GLY A 240 9.81 -9.15 7.19
N TYR A 241 9.11 -8.02 7.18
CA TYR A 241 8.27 -7.63 6.06
C TYR A 241 9.11 -7.03 4.94
N LYS A 242 8.64 -7.22 3.71
CA LYS A 242 9.22 -6.63 2.51
C LYS A 242 8.32 -5.53 1.97
N ASP A 243 8.93 -4.42 1.59
CA ASP A 243 8.32 -3.36 0.80
C ASP A 243 8.25 -3.82 -0.67
N SER A 244 7.04 -4.06 -1.18
CA SER A 244 6.88 -4.62 -2.53
C SER A 244 7.49 -3.71 -3.60
N TYR A 245 7.30 -2.40 -3.49
CA TYR A 245 7.79 -1.46 -4.49
C TYR A 245 9.32 -1.41 -4.48
N ARG A 246 9.96 -1.34 -3.30
CA ARG A 246 11.42 -1.35 -3.20
C ARG A 246 12.08 -2.70 -3.49
N GLU A 247 11.38 -3.81 -3.26
CA GLU A 247 11.88 -5.11 -3.71
C GLU A 247 11.94 -5.20 -5.23
N LYS A 248 10.96 -4.62 -5.93
CA LYS A 248 10.93 -4.60 -7.40
C LYS A 248 11.85 -3.52 -8.00
N TYR A 249 11.89 -2.35 -7.38
CA TYR A 249 12.62 -1.16 -7.80
C TYR A 249 13.52 -0.65 -6.66
N PRO A 250 14.70 -1.25 -6.47
CA PRO A 250 15.52 -0.98 -5.28
C PRO A 250 16.24 0.37 -5.27
N ASP A 251 16.31 1.06 -6.42
CA ASP A 251 17.02 2.35 -6.54
C ASP A 251 16.05 3.54 -6.35
N PRO A 252 16.10 4.25 -5.22
CA PRO A 252 15.21 5.38 -4.94
C PRO A 252 15.57 6.64 -5.75
N VAL A 253 16.73 6.70 -6.40
CA VAL A 253 17.12 7.83 -7.25
C VAL A 253 16.38 7.75 -8.59
N THR A 254 16.41 6.59 -9.25
CA THR A 254 15.77 6.39 -10.56
C THR A 254 14.28 6.09 -10.47
N HIS A 255 13.85 5.42 -9.41
CA HIS A 255 12.46 5.04 -9.20
C HIS A 255 11.97 5.67 -7.89
N PRO A 256 11.73 6.99 -7.82
CA PRO A 256 11.26 7.64 -6.59
C PRO A 256 9.96 7.04 -6.07
N GLY A 257 9.06 6.67 -6.99
CA GLY A 257 7.80 6.04 -6.64
C GLY A 257 6.83 6.96 -5.91
N PHE A 258 6.85 8.25 -6.20
CA PHE A 258 6.02 9.24 -5.52
C PHE A 258 4.53 8.89 -5.60
N THR A 259 3.89 8.88 -4.44
CA THR A 259 2.44 8.64 -4.32
C THR A 259 1.68 9.87 -3.88
N CYS A 260 2.31 10.87 -3.26
CA CYS A 260 1.64 12.10 -2.86
C CYS A 260 2.63 13.28 -2.86
N PRO A 261 2.21 14.51 -3.21
CA PRO A 261 0.94 14.87 -3.84
C PRO A 261 0.92 14.63 -5.36
N ALA A 262 -0.01 13.80 -5.81
CA ALA A 262 -0.31 13.58 -7.22
C ALA A 262 -1.08 14.77 -7.80
N ASP A 263 -0.97 14.97 -9.12
CA ASP A 263 -1.90 15.84 -9.83
C ASP A 263 -3.34 15.29 -9.71
N CYS A 264 -4.32 16.17 -9.53
CA CYS A 264 -5.72 15.88 -9.75
C CYS A 264 -6.25 17.02 -10.64
N PRO A 265 -6.31 16.82 -11.97
CA PRO A 265 -6.55 17.91 -12.92
C PRO A 265 -7.87 18.65 -12.72
N ASP A 266 -8.89 17.93 -12.24
CA ASP A 266 -10.24 18.46 -12.01
C ASP A 266 -10.36 19.29 -10.72
N ILE A 267 -9.26 19.43 -9.97
CA ILE A 267 -9.22 20.17 -8.70
C ILE A 267 -8.41 21.46 -8.86
N ALA A 268 -8.78 22.49 -8.10
CA ALA A 268 -7.98 23.71 -8.03
C ALA A 268 -6.65 23.44 -7.34
N LEU A 269 -5.53 23.81 -7.98
CA LEU A 269 -4.16 23.59 -7.51
C LEU A 269 -3.95 23.89 -6.02
N LYS A 270 -4.51 24.99 -5.50
CA LYS A 270 -4.41 25.36 -4.07
C LYS A 270 -4.91 24.31 -3.07
N LYS A 271 -5.69 23.32 -3.50
CA LYS A 271 -6.17 22.20 -2.67
C LYS A 271 -5.21 21.00 -2.67
N LEU A 272 -4.18 21.04 -3.52
CA LEU A 272 -3.18 19.99 -3.71
C LEU A 272 -1.78 20.44 -3.28
N VAL A 273 -1.67 21.64 -2.69
CA VAL A 273 -0.39 22.24 -2.33
C VAL A 273 -0.29 22.32 -0.81
N TRP A 274 0.60 21.49 -0.26
CA TRP A 274 0.90 21.47 1.16
C TRP A 274 2.12 22.33 1.49
N SER A 275 3.17 22.25 0.67
CA SER A 275 4.38 23.07 0.82
C SER A 275 4.70 23.87 -0.47
N PRO A 276 4.15 25.09 -0.62
CA PRO A 276 4.24 25.86 -1.86
C PRO A 276 5.65 26.13 -2.41
N GLU A 277 6.70 26.06 -1.59
CA GLU A 277 8.07 26.36 -1.99
C GLU A 277 9.00 25.14 -1.90
N ALA A 278 8.53 24.01 -1.38
CA ALA A 278 9.33 22.80 -1.21
C ALA A 278 8.89 21.68 -2.16
N ASP A 279 9.76 20.69 -2.33
CA ASP A 279 9.42 19.42 -2.95
C ASP A 279 8.82 18.48 -1.90
N ASP A 280 7.50 18.54 -1.65
CA ASP A 280 6.81 17.65 -0.70
C ASP A 280 6.48 16.26 -1.25
N ARG A 281 6.92 15.94 -2.46
CA ARG A 281 6.64 14.64 -3.06
C ARG A 281 7.36 13.54 -2.29
N ASP A 282 6.59 12.55 -1.85
CA ASP A 282 7.12 11.35 -1.23
C ASP A 282 6.27 10.13 -1.61
N ARG A 283 6.86 8.96 -1.35
CA ARG A 283 6.15 7.70 -1.36
C ARG A 283 5.71 7.40 0.07
N ILE A 284 4.41 7.57 0.32
CA ILE A 284 3.81 7.36 1.65
C ILE A 284 2.73 6.28 1.64
N ASP A 285 2.37 5.78 0.46
CA ASP A 285 1.47 4.66 0.29
C ASP A 285 2.28 3.38 0.03
N PHE A 286 1.89 2.28 0.68
CA PHE A 286 2.69 1.05 0.67
C PHE A 286 1.84 -0.21 0.51
N ILE A 287 2.46 -1.24 -0.08
CA ILE A 287 2.05 -2.64 0.07
C ILE A 287 3.25 -3.40 0.63
N MET A 288 3.11 -3.83 1.88
CA MET A 288 4.08 -4.60 2.65
C MET A 288 3.61 -6.05 2.74
N TYR A 289 4.53 -7.01 2.64
CA TYR A 289 4.15 -8.43 2.76
C TYR A 289 5.18 -9.24 3.53
N SER A 290 4.71 -10.26 4.24
CA SER A 290 5.60 -11.21 4.90
C SER A 290 6.02 -12.31 3.92
N PRO A 291 7.31 -12.67 3.83
CA PRO A 291 7.75 -13.80 3.03
C PRO A 291 7.00 -15.09 3.37
N PHE A 292 6.57 -15.81 2.35
CA PHE A 292 5.82 -17.05 2.48
C PHE A 292 6.35 -18.07 1.47
N ASN A 293 6.41 -19.35 1.85
CA ASN A 293 6.98 -20.38 0.99
C ASN A 293 6.19 -20.49 -0.33
N GLY A 294 6.88 -20.38 -1.46
CA GLY A 294 6.27 -20.40 -2.80
C GLY A 294 5.60 -19.09 -3.22
N LEU A 295 5.62 -18.03 -2.38
CA LEU A 295 5.13 -16.70 -2.73
C LEU A 295 6.26 -15.86 -3.33
N SER A 296 6.02 -15.28 -4.49
CA SER A 296 6.91 -14.31 -5.13
C SER A 296 6.15 -13.07 -5.57
N LEU A 297 6.80 -11.91 -5.42
CA LEU A 297 6.37 -10.68 -6.06
C LEU A 297 6.80 -10.72 -7.53
N THR A 298 5.86 -10.50 -8.44
CA THR A 298 6.12 -10.57 -9.89
C THR A 298 6.09 -9.20 -10.54
N ASP A 299 5.23 -8.30 -10.07
CA ASP A 299 5.09 -6.97 -10.65
C ASP A 299 4.60 -5.96 -9.61
N VAL A 300 4.97 -4.69 -9.79
CA VAL A 300 4.46 -3.56 -9.02
C VAL A 300 4.27 -2.38 -9.96
N THR A 301 3.17 -1.67 -9.86
CA THR A 301 2.82 -0.56 -10.73
C THR A 301 2.14 0.55 -9.93
N ILE A 302 2.45 1.78 -10.27
CA ILE A 302 1.78 2.97 -9.76
C ILE A 302 0.60 3.29 -10.69
N ILE A 303 -0.58 3.46 -10.12
CA ILE A 303 -1.78 3.85 -10.85
C ILE A 303 -2.13 5.29 -10.45
N GLY A 304 -2.21 6.16 -11.44
CA GLY A 304 -2.47 7.58 -11.21
C GLY A 304 -1.98 8.42 -12.37
N PRO A 305 -2.26 9.73 -12.36
CA PRO A 305 -1.79 10.63 -13.40
C PRO A 305 -0.27 10.66 -13.40
N LYS A 306 0.33 10.94 -14.57
CA LYS A 306 1.77 11.22 -14.66
C LYS A 306 2.17 12.54 -14.00
N GLY A 307 1.19 13.41 -13.76
CA GLY A 307 1.42 14.69 -13.13
C GLY A 307 1.58 14.56 -11.61
N ASP A 308 2.36 15.47 -11.06
CA ASP A 308 2.58 15.67 -9.64
C ASP A 308 2.48 17.16 -9.29
N ILE A 309 2.41 17.47 -8.00
CA ILE A 309 2.61 18.81 -7.50
C ILE A 309 4.04 18.95 -6.99
N LEU A 310 4.77 19.93 -7.52
CA LEU A 310 6.14 20.25 -7.10
C LEU A 310 6.25 21.76 -6.88
N ARG A 311 6.63 22.19 -5.67
CA ARG A 311 6.82 23.62 -5.33
C ARG A 311 5.65 24.48 -5.76
N GLY A 312 4.44 24.03 -5.42
CA GLY A 312 3.22 24.76 -5.71
C GLY A 312 2.79 24.76 -7.18
N GLU A 313 3.43 23.99 -8.05
CA GLU A 313 3.13 23.92 -9.50
C GLU A 313 2.74 22.51 -9.93
N ARG A 314 1.87 22.40 -10.96
CA ARG A 314 1.62 21.13 -11.65
C ARG A 314 2.79 20.84 -12.58
N ILE A 315 3.40 19.68 -12.41
CA ILE A 315 4.49 19.22 -13.27
C ILE A 315 4.17 17.84 -13.86
N ILE A 316 4.84 17.50 -14.96
CA ILE A 316 4.92 16.12 -15.45
C ILE A 316 6.38 15.72 -15.30
N GLU A 317 6.67 14.75 -14.43
CA GLU A 317 8.02 14.29 -14.21
C GLU A 317 8.46 13.28 -15.28
N GLU A 318 9.69 13.43 -15.77
CA GLU A 318 10.34 12.36 -16.53
C GLU A 318 10.83 11.29 -15.55
N THR A 319 9.96 10.32 -15.24
CA THR A 319 10.29 9.17 -14.41
C THR A 319 10.33 7.88 -15.24
N VAL A 320 11.16 6.92 -14.80
CA VAL A 320 11.15 5.54 -15.31
C VAL A 320 10.21 4.64 -14.50
N ASP A 321 9.50 5.21 -13.53
CA ASP A 321 8.51 4.50 -12.74
C ASP A 321 7.43 3.84 -13.61
N PRO A 322 6.98 2.63 -13.24
CA PRO A 322 5.89 1.96 -13.94
C PRO A 322 4.56 2.64 -13.60
N VAL A 323 4.19 3.67 -14.37
CA VAL A 323 2.94 4.41 -14.17
C VAL A 323 1.89 4.00 -15.21
N ILE A 324 0.70 3.61 -14.74
CA ILE A 324 -0.50 3.45 -15.56
C ILE A 324 -1.46 4.60 -15.27
N GLU A 325 -1.67 5.45 -16.26
CA GLU A 325 -2.61 6.58 -16.18
C GLU A 325 -4.07 6.10 -16.08
N PRO A 326 -4.94 6.84 -15.36
CA PRO A 326 -6.36 6.57 -15.34
C PRO A 326 -6.99 6.79 -16.72
N LEU A 327 -8.10 6.10 -16.99
CA LEU A 327 -8.85 6.27 -18.24
C LEU A 327 -9.87 7.42 -18.17
N GLY A 328 -10.18 7.89 -16.97
CA GLY A 328 -11.17 8.93 -16.70
C GLY A 328 -10.75 9.83 -15.55
N VAL A 329 -11.71 10.25 -14.74
CA VAL A 329 -11.49 11.11 -13.58
C VAL A 329 -10.52 10.45 -12.61
N TRP A 330 -9.53 11.20 -12.12
CA TRP A 330 -8.68 10.77 -11.03
C TRP A 330 -9.25 11.28 -9.69
N PRO A 331 -9.57 10.42 -8.72
CA PRO A 331 -10.44 10.80 -7.62
C PRO A 331 -9.71 11.39 -6.39
N THR A 332 -8.38 11.49 -6.40
CA THR A 332 -7.57 11.71 -5.20
C THR A 332 -6.30 12.50 -5.50
N ASP A 333 -5.71 13.09 -4.48
CA ASP A 333 -4.37 13.68 -4.48
C ASP A 333 -3.25 12.65 -4.24
N HIS A 334 -3.59 11.36 -4.17
CA HIS A 334 -2.62 10.26 -4.11
C HIS A 334 -2.52 9.50 -5.44
N LYS A 335 -1.44 8.75 -5.64
CA LYS A 335 -1.34 7.66 -6.62
C LYS A 335 -1.49 6.32 -5.90
N ALA A 336 -2.24 5.40 -6.50
CA ALA A 336 -2.44 4.06 -5.96
C ALA A 336 -1.26 3.14 -6.30
N ILE A 337 -1.04 2.09 -5.50
CA ILE A 337 -0.02 1.06 -5.78
C ILE A 337 -0.72 -0.28 -6.02
N LEU A 338 -0.38 -0.94 -7.13
CA LEU A 338 -0.84 -2.28 -7.47
C LEU A 338 0.33 -3.26 -7.46
N ALA A 339 0.29 -4.26 -6.58
CA ALA A 339 1.27 -5.33 -6.50
C ALA A 339 0.67 -6.66 -6.99
N THR A 340 1.40 -7.37 -7.85
CA THR A 340 1.02 -8.69 -8.37
C THR A 340 1.92 -9.78 -7.83
N PHE A 341 1.32 -10.77 -7.19
CA PHE A 341 2.01 -11.90 -6.58
C PHE A 341 1.68 -13.20 -7.30
N GLN A 342 2.65 -14.11 -7.27
CA GLN A 342 2.49 -15.48 -7.71
C GLN A 342 2.73 -16.43 -6.54
N LEU A 343 1.87 -17.43 -6.42
CA LEU A 343 1.95 -18.49 -5.43
C LEU A 343 2.10 -19.83 -6.14
N ILE A 344 3.26 -20.46 -5.99
CA ILE A 344 3.53 -21.81 -6.50
C ILE A 344 3.24 -22.79 -5.38
N ARG A 345 2.31 -23.72 -5.64
CA ARG A 345 2.02 -24.82 -4.71
C ARG A 345 2.58 -26.13 -5.25
N HIS A 346 3.27 -26.86 -4.39
CA HIS A 346 3.58 -28.26 -4.63
C HIS A 346 2.36 -29.08 -4.24
N LEU A 347 1.71 -29.70 -5.24
CA LEU A 347 0.67 -30.70 -5.02
C LEU A 347 1.29 -32.01 -4.54
#